data_AF-A0A177TI13-F1
#
_entry.id   AF-A0A177TI13-F1
#
_cell.length_a   1.000
_cell.length_b   1.000
_cell.length_c   1.000
_cell.angle_alpha   90.00
_cell.angle_beta   90.00
_cell.angle_gamma   90.00
#
_symmetry.space_group_name_H-M   'P 1'
#
loop_
_entity.id
_entity.type
_entity.pdbx_description
1 polymer ?
#
loop_
_entity_poly.entity_id
_entity_poly.type
_entity_poly.pdbx_seq_one_letter_code
_entity_poly.pdbx_strand_id
1 'polypeptide(L)'
;MIWIVGEYADRIENSDELLEDFLYSFLEEPPEVRLALLTATVKLFLKRPAAGGELVPKVLKWATEEVDNPDVRDRGFMYWRLLSTDPAVARFIVLSSKPPISTETGRMDRQLLDQLLLYAGSLASIFHRQPQTFIRGAETRCLPGSPVLDEAARRIASKYIFVLQACIWTLRAYRAAVFPRLRVLHRVRVDDARLEVGMGP
;
A
#
# COMPACT_ATOMS: atom_id res chain seq x y z
N MET A 1 -19.19 8.64 8.07
CA MET A 1 -20.27 8.64 9.08
C MET A 1 -20.97 7.27 9.17
N ILE A 2 -21.46 6.70 8.06
CA ILE A 2 -22.16 5.40 8.00
C ILE A 2 -21.46 4.27 8.77
N TRP A 3 -20.13 4.16 8.64
CA TRP A 3 -19.36 3.15 9.37
C TRP A 3 -19.50 3.27 10.89
N ILE A 4 -19.53 4.50 11.43
CA ILE A 4 -19.66 4.77 12.87
C ILE A 4 -21.04 4.30 13.34
N VAL A 5 -22.09 4.60 12.58
CA VAL A 5 -23.46 4.18 12.88
C VAL A 5 -23.55 2.64 12.94
N GLY A 6 -23.02 1.95 11.93
CA GLY A 6 -23.02 0.48 11.93
C GLY A 6 -22.12 -0.14 13.02
N GLU A 7 -20.96 0.44 13.30
CA GLU A 7 -20.03 -0.07 14.32
C GLU A 7 -20.55 0.15 15.75
N TYR A 8 -21.31 1.22 16.02
CA TYR A 8 -21.86 1.53 17.34
C TYR A 8 -23.39 1.43 17.38
N ALA A 9 -23.98 0.62 16.49
CA ALA A 9 -25.41 0.39 16.39
C ALA A 9 -26.05 -0.20 17.66
N ASP A 10 -25.26 -0.68 18.62
CA ASP A 10 -25.71 -1.11 19.95
C ASP A 10 -25.88 0.07 20.92
N ARG A 11 -25.12 1.15 20.75
CA ARG A 11 -25.13 2.33 21.63
C ARG A 11 -26.02 3.47 21.14
N ILE A 12 -26.19 3.58 19.82
CA ILE A 12 -27.01 4.63 19.20
C ILE A 12 -28.44 4.11 19.08
N GLU A 13 -29.39 4.68 19.79
CA GLU A 13 -30.77 4.16 19.85
C GLU A 13 -31.47 4.27 18.48
N ASN A 14 -31.41 5.44 17.84
CA ASN A 14 -32.03 5.75 16.54
C ASN A 14 -31.19 5.32 15.31
N SER A 15 -30.37 4.28 15.43
CA SER A 15 -29.46 3.85 14.35
C SER A 15 -30.17 3.30 13.11
N ASP A 16 -31.36 2.74 13.29
CA ASP A 16 -32.23 2.18 12.27
C ASP A 16 -32.89 3.27 11.42
N GLU A 17 -33.49 4.29 12.04
CA GLU A 17 -34.06 5.45 11.34
C GLU A 17 -32.98 6.16 10.50
N LEU A 18 -31.80 6.40 11.09
CA LEU A 18 -30.69 7.03 10.37
C LEU A 18 -30.21 6.21 9.18
N LEU A 19 -30.17 4.88 9.31
CA LEU A 19 -29.77 4.01 8.20
C LEU A 19 -30.86 3.93 7.13
N GLU A 20 -32.13 3.95 7.51
CA GLU A 20 -33.25 4.00 6.56
C GLU A 20 -33.20 5.26 5.68
N ASP A 21 -32.91 6.43 6.27
CA ASP A 21 -32.73 7.68 5.53
C ASP A 21 -31.60 7.58 4.50
N PHE A 22 -30.44 7.01 4.87
CA PHE A 22 -29.34 6.81 3.91
C PHE A 22 -29.64 5.75 2.84
N LEU A 23 -30.57 4.84 3.11
CA LEU A 23 -30.96 3.81 2.15
C LEU A 23 -31.94 4.33 1.10
N TYR A 24 -32.62 5.45 1.35
CA TYR A 24 -33.53 6.05 0.38
C TYR A 24 -32.85 6.38 -0.97
N SER A 25 -31.60 6.88 -0.93
CA SER A 25 -30.80 7.21 -2.13
C SER A 25 -29.81 6.10 -2.55
N PHE A 26 -29.93 4.87 -2.04
CA PHE A 26 -28.90 3.82 -2.19
C PHE A 26 -28.39 3.58 -3.63
N LEU A 27 -29.28 3.62 -4.63
CA LEU A 27 -28.93 3.37 -6.04
C LEU A 27 -28.20 4.54 -6.71
N GLU A 28 -28.31 5.74 -6.16
CA GLU A 28 -27.68 6.96 -6.70
C GLU A 28 -26.29 7.19 -6.09
N GLU A 29 -26.02 6.62 -4.91
CA GLU A 29 -24.75 6.76 -4.19
C GLU A 29 -23.56 6.08 -4.91
N PRO A 30 -22.31 6.54 -4.70
CA PRO A 30 -21.13 5.89 -5.24
C PRO A 30 -20.89 4.49 -4.63
N PRO A 31 -20.13 3.60 -5.31
CA PRO A 31 -19.96 2.21 -4.87
C PRO A 31 -19.35 2.08 -3.47
N GLU A 32 -18.43 2.97 -3.09
CA GLU A 32 -17.81 3.01 -1.76
C GLU A 32 -18.84 3.21 -0.64
N VAL A 33 -19.84 4.07 -0.88
CA VAL A 33 -20.93 4.35 0.05
C VAL A 33 -21.90 3.17 0.10
N ARG A 34 -22.23 2.56 -1.05
CA ARG A 34 -23.08 1.34 -1.08
C ARG A 34 -22.46 0.19 -0.29
N LEU A 35 -21.15 -0.01 -0.39
CA LEU A 35 -20.42 -1.01 0.38
C LEU A 35 -20.45 -0.75 1.88
N ALA A 36 -20.30 0.53 2.27
CA ALA A 36 -20.39 0.94 3.65
C ALA A 36 -21.81 0.75 4.21
N LEU A 37 -22.84 1.09 3.44
CA LEU A 37 -24.25 0.90 3.81
C LEU A 37 -24.60 -0.57 3.95
N LEU A 38 -24.22 -1.41 2.98
CA LEU A 38 -24.40 -2.86 3.02
C LEU A 38 -23.76 -3.47 4.29
N THR A 39 -22.55 -3.04 4.63
CA THR A 39 -21.86 -3.55 5.82
C THR A 39 -22.50 -3.01 7.11
N ALA A 40 -22.96 -1.76 7.12
CA ALA A 40 -23.60 -1.15 8.29
C ALA A 40 -24.97 -1.77 8.60
N THR A 41 -25.78 -2.07 7.59
CA THR A 41 -27.11 -2.69 7.77
C THR A 41 -26.99 -4.13 8.25
N VAL A 42 -26.02 -4.89 7.73
CA VAL A 42 -25.70 -6.23 8.24
C VAL A 42 -25.25 -6.18 9.70
N LYS A 43 -24.40 -5.21 10.08
CA LYS A 43 -23.98 -5.03 11.48
C LYS A 43 -25.14 -4.63 12.40
N LEU A 44 -26.04 -3.75 11.95
CA LEU A 44 -27.24 -3.38 12.69
C LEU A 44 -28.07 -4.63 12.99
N PHE A 45 -28.34 -5.47 11.99
CA PHE A 45 -29.09 -6.72 12.17
C PHE A 45 -28.41 -7.70 13.15
N LEU A 46 -27.10 -7.88 13.04
CA LEU A 46 -26.35 -8.79 13.94
C LEU A 46 -26.29 -8.30 15.39
N LYS A 47 -26.45 -7.00 15.64
CA LYS A 47 -26.50 -6.40 16.99
C LYS A 47 -27.92 -6.28 17.52
N ARG A 48 -28.86 -5.85 16.69
CA ARG A 48 -30.28 -5.62 16.97
C ARG A 48 -31.15 -6.20 15.85
N PRO A 49 -31.51 -7.49 15.93
CA PRO A 49 -32.25 -8.15 14.85
C PRO A 49 -33.66 -7.57 14.66
N ALA A 50 -34.29 -7.04 15.72
CA ALA A 50 -35.61 -6.43 15.64
C ALA A 50 -35.63 -5.18 14.74
N ALA A 51 -34.59 -4.33 14.82
CA ALA A 51 -34.50 -3.09 14.05
C ALA A 51 -33.93 -3.32 12.63
N GLY A 52 -33.00 -4.27 12.47
CA GLY A 52 -32.38 -4.57 11.18
C GLY A 52 -33.15 -5.56 10.30
N GLY A 53 -34.22 -6.18 10.81
CA GLY A 53 -34.93 -7.28 10.14
C GLY A 53 -35.58 -6.88 8.81
N GLU A 54 -36.11 -5.66 8.70
CA GLU A 54 -36.73 -5.17 7.47
C GLU A 54 -35.72 -4.57 6.48
N LEU A 55 -34.66 -3.96 7.00
CA LEU A 55 -33.69 -3.22 6.18
C LEU A 55 -32.73 -4.16 5.43
N VAL A 56 -32.28 -5.25 6.07
CA VAL A 56 -31.28 -6.15 5.45
C VAL A 56 -31.79 -6.82 4.16
N PRO A 57 -32.99 -7.41 4.11
CA PRO A 57 -33.50 -8.02 2.87
C PRO A 57 -33.65 -7.00 1.73
N LYS A 58 -34.10 -5.78 2.03
CA LYS A 58 -34.25 -4.68 1.05
C LYS A 58 -32.90 -4.36 0.41
N VAL A 59 -31.87 -4.14 1.24
CA VAL A 59 -30.52 -3.77 0.77
C VAL A 59 -29.85 -4.91 0.03
N LEU A 60 -29.99 -6.15 0.51
CA LEU A 60 -29.44 -7.31 -0.17
C LEU A 60 -30.06 -7.49 -1.55
N LYS A 61 -31.38 -7.30 -1.68
CA LYS A 61 -32.06 -7.35 -2.98
C LYS A 61 -31.52 -6.30 -3.94
N TRP A 62 -31.45 -5.03 -3.52
CA TRP A 62 -30.88 -3.97 -4.35
C TRP A 62 -29.42 -4.25 -4.73
N ALA A 63 -28.60 -4.74 -3.79
CA ALA A 63 -27.20 -5.06 -4.04
C ALA A 63 -26.99 -6.23 -5.03
N THR A 64 -27.91 -7.21 -5.07
CA THR A 64 -27.78 -8.37 -5.97
C THR A 64 -28.44 -8.18 -7.33
N GLU A 65 -29.57 -7.47 -7.39
CA GLU A 65 -30.39 -7.35 -8.60
C GLU A 65 -30.16 -6.03 -9.36
N GLU A 66 -30.09 -4.90 -8.66
CA GLU A 66 -30.12 -3.55 -9.25
C GLU A 66 -28.72 -2.93 -9.41
N VAL A 67 -27.71 -3.43 -8.69
CA VAL A 67 -26.35 -2.88 -8.74
C VAL A 67 -25.47 -3.63 -9.74
N ASP A 68 -24.90 -2.88 -10.69
CA ASP A 68 -23.99 -3.41 -11.72
C ASP A 68 -22.55 -3.63 -11.25
N ASN A 69 -22.13 -2.97 -10.17
CA ASN A 69 -20.77 -3.10 -9.68
C ASN A 69 -20.51 -4.51 -9.10
N PRO A 70 -19.52 -5.26 -9.62
CA PRO A 70 -19.28 -6.63 -9.20
C PRO A 70 -18.83 -6.77 -7.73
N ASP A 71 -18.04 -5.82 -7.18
CA ASP A 71 -17.59 -5.90 -5.77
C ASP A 71 -18.77 -5.75 -4.79
N VAL A 72 -19.72 -4.87 -5.10
CA VAL A 72 -20.95 -4.71 -4.29
C VAL A 72 -21.78 -5.98 -4.35
N ARG A 73 -21.98 -6.54 -5.55
CA ARG A 73 -22.78 -7.74 -5.78
C ARG A 73 -22.19 -8.96 -5.08
N ASP A 74 -20.88 -9.16 -5.20
CA ASP A 74 -20.17 -10.30 -4.60
C ASP A 74 -20.25 -10.24 -3.07
N ARG A 75 -20.05 -9.05 -2.48
CA ARG A 75 -20.23 -8.87 -1.03
C ARG A 75 -21.68 -9.03 -0.60
N GLY A 76 -22.65 -8.61 -1.42
CA GLY A 76 -24.07 -8.85 -1.20
C GLY A 76 -24.37 -10.34 -1.09
N PHE A 77 -23.92 -11.15 -2.06
CA PHE A 77 -24.08 -12.61 -2.01
C PHE A 77 -23.31 -13.25 -0.86
N MET A 78 -22.12 -12.74 -0.53
CA MET A 78 -21.35 -13.22 0.63
C MET A 78 -22.16 -13.05 1.93
N TYR A 79 -22.69 -11.85 2.18
CA TYR A 79 -23.52 -11.60 3.36
C TYR A 79 -24.83 -12.39 3.32
N TRP A 80 -25.48 -12.49 2.16
CA TRP A 80 -26.70 -13.28 2.00
C TRP A 80 -26.49 -14.73 2.43
N ARG A 81 -25.47 -15.39 1.87
CA ARG A 81 -25.14 -16.78 2.19
C ARG A 81 -24.76 -16.93 3.66
N LEU A 82 -23.98 -15.99 4.19
CA LEU A 82 -23.54 -16.03 5.58
C LEU A 82 -24.73 -15.94 6.55
N LEU A 83 -25.65 -15.01 6.33
CA LEU A 83 -26.84 -14.81 7.17
C LEU A 83 -27.86 -15.94 6.99
N SER A 84 -28.00 -16.48 5.78
CA SER A 84 -28.92 -17.59 5.50
C SER A 84 -28.41 -18.94 6.03
N THR A 85 -27.09 -19.10 6.20
CA THR A 85 -26.51 -20.35 6.71
C THR A 85 -26.60 -20.40 8.23
N ASP A 86 -26.01 -19.41 8.92
CA ASP A 86 -26.08 -19.32 10.38
C ASP A 86 -25.79 -17.89 10.86
N PRO A 87 -26.78 -17.20 11.46
CA PRO A 87 -26.58 -15.86 12.00
C PRO A 87 -25.63 -15.83 13.23
N ALA A 88 -25.47 -16.93 13.96
CA ALA A 88 -24.57 -16.99 15.11
C ALA A 88 -23.10 -16.95 14.66
N VAL A 89 -22.73 -17.75 13.66
CA VAL A 89 -21.41 -17.69 13.02
C VAL A 89 -21.18 -16.36 12.33
N ALA A 90 -22.20 -15.81 11.66
CA ALA A 90 -22.12 -14.49 11.03
C ALA A 90 -21.70 -13.40 12.02
N ARG A 91 -22.24 -13.44 13.24
CA ARG A 91 -21.89 -12.51 14.33
C ARG A 91 -20.42 -12.59 14.70
N PHE A 92 -19.87 -13.81 14.84
CA PHE A 92 -18.45 -13.99 15.17
C PHE A 92 -17.53 -13.48 14.07
N ILE A 93 -17.86 -13.72 12.81
CA ILE A 93 -17.03 -13.30 11.67
C ILE A 93 -17.07 -11.78 11.50
N VAL A 94 -18.27 -11.19 11.41
CA VAL A 94 -18.46 -9.78 11.07
C VAL A 94 -18.14 -8.83 12.23
N LEU A 95 -18.43 -9.24 13.48
CA LEU A 95 -18.17 -8.43 14.68
C LEU A 95 -16.88 -8.84 15.41
N SER A 96 -15.96 -9.52 14.72
CA SER A 96 -14.66 -9.88 15.27
C SER A 96 -13.84 -8.65 15.69
N SER A 97 -13.02 -8.82 16.73
CA SER A 97 -12.12 -7.76 17.19
C SER A 97 -11.05 -7.48 16.14
N LYS A 98 -11.06 -6.28 15.57
CA LYS A 98 -10.07 -5.85 14.60
C LYS A 98 -8.75 -5.54 15.30
N PRO A 99 -7.59 -5.90 14.72
CA PRO A 99 -6.31 -5.54 15.29
C PRO A 99 -6.16 -4.00 15.36
N PRO A 100 -5.38 -3.49 16.32
CA PRO A 100 -5.15 -2.05 16.43
C PRO A 100 -4.51 -1.54 15.14
N ILE A 101 -5.06 -0.44 14.60
CA ILE A 101 -4.52 0.22 13.41
C ILE A 101 -3.19 0.87 13.80
N SER A 102 -2.11 0.56 13.07
CA SER A 102 -0.85 1.25 13.25
C SER A 102 -0.96 2.68 12.69
N THR A 103 -0.44 3.67 13.41
CA THR A 103 -0.47 5.09 13.00
C THR A 103 0.61 5.44 11.97
N GLU A 104 1.17 4.45 11.28
CA GLU A 104 2.32 4.61 10.38
C GLU A 104 1.96 5.21 9.02
N THR A 105 0.73 5.70 8.82
CA THR A 105 0.23 6.21 7.53
C THR A 105 1.05 7.38 6.96
N GLY A 106 1.84 8.08 7.79
CA GLY A 106 2.77 9.13 7.37
C GLY A 106 4.23 8.69 7.19
N ARG A 107 4.56 7.42 7.46
CA ARG A 107 5.93 6.91 7.25
C ARG A 107 6.16 6.71 5.76
N MET A 108 7.14 7.44 5.23
CA MET A 108 7.64 7.22 3.89
C MET A 108 8.29 5.84 3.81
N ASP A 109 8.16 5.18 2.67
CA ASP A 109 8.90 3.95 2.41
C ASP A 109 10.41 4.22 2.56
N ARG A 110 11.11 3.33 3.29
CA ARG A 110 12.53 3.51 3.59
C ARG A 110 13.37 3.57 2.31
N GLN A 111 12.99 2.82 1.27
CA GLN A 111 13.67 2.87 -0.02
C GLN A 111 13.55 4.24 -0.68
N LEU A 112 12.33 4.80 -0.67
CA LEU A 112 12.08 6.14 -1.20
C LEU A 112 12.83 7.20 -0.39
N LEU A 113 12.84 7.09 0.94
CA LEU A 113 13.55 8.01 1.82
C LEU A 113 15.05 8.06 1.48
N ASP A 114 15.71 6.91 1.40
CA ASP A 114 17.14 6.83 1.07
C ASP A 114 17.47 7.46 -0.28
N GLN A 115 16.60 7.25 -1.28
CA GLN A 115 16.75 7.89 -2.59
C GLN A 115 16.58 9.40 -2.51
N LEU A 116 15.56 9.88 -1.80
CA LEU A 116 15.30 11.32 -1.67
C LEU A 116 16.42 12.05 -0.92
N LEU A 117 17.07 11.39 0.06
CA LEU A 117 18.26 11.92 0.72
C LEU A 117 19.43 12.16 -0.25
N LEU A 118 19.60 11.29 -1.26
CA LEU A 118 20.60 11.46 -2.32
C LEU A 118 20.25 12.56 -3.35
N TYR A 119 18.98 12.99 -3.36
CA TYR A 119 18.47 14.13 -4.13
C TYR A 119 18.12 15.33 -3.23
N ALA A 120 18.72 15.43 -2.05
CA ALA A 120 18.57 16.61 -1.20
C ALA A 120 18.93 17.89 -1.99
N GLY A 121 18.04 18.89 -1.95
CA GLY A 121 18.17 20.11 -2.75
C GLY A 121 17.63 20.05 -4.18
N SER A 122 17.00 18.93 -4.58
CA SER A 122 16.28 18.79 -5.86
C SER A 122 14.76 18.88 -5.69
N LEU A 123 14.03 19.14 -6.79
CA LEU A 123 12.57 19.10 -6.85
C LEU A 123 11.98 17.75 -6.37
N ALA A 124 12.72 16.65 -6.54
CA ALA A 124 12.31 15.33 -6.04
C ALA A 124 12.05 15.34 -4.53
N SER A 125 12.93 16.01 -3.76
CA SER A 125 12.82 16.12 -2.30
C SER A 125 11.65 16.99 -1.87
N ILE A 126 11.24 17.97 -2.67
CA ILE A 126 10.11 18.87 -2.37
C ILE A 126 8.79 18.15 -2.62
N PHE A 127 8.69 17.37 -3.71
CA PHE A 127 7.47 16.63 -4.05
C PHE A 127 7.33 15.28 -3.33
N HIS A 128 8.36 14.83 -2.61
CA HIS A 128 8.40 13.49 -2.01
C HIS A 128 8.11 12.37 -3.01
N ARG A 129 8.59 12.54 -4.26
CA ARG A 129 8.43 11.58 -5.36
C ARG A 129 9.79 11.27 -5.98
N GLN A 130 9.90 10.09 -6.57
CA GLN A 130 11.11 9.70 -7.29
C GLN A 130 11.31 10.59 -8.53
N PRO A 131 12.55 10.95 -8.90
CA PRO A 131 12.82 11.80 -10.06
C PRO A 131 12.31 11.23 -11.38
N GLN A 132 12.21 9.89 -11.50
CA GLN A 132 11.72 9.22 -12.69
C GLN A 132 10.22 9.45 -12.95
N THR A 133 9.44 9.82 -11.94
CA THR A 133 8.00 10.02 -12.11
C THR A 133 7.68 11.32 -12.84
N PHE A 134 8.62 12.29 -12.85
CA PHE A 134 8.40 13.60 -13.46
C PHE A 134 9.46 14.00 -14.49
N ILE A 135 10.66 13.40 -14.47
CA ILE A 135 11.70 13.61 -15.50
C ILE A 135 11.94 12.30 -16.26
N ARG A 136 11.70 12.33 -17.58
CA ARG A 136 12.03 11.21 -18.47
C ARG A 136 13.56 11.10 -18.58
N GLY A 137 14.11 9.92 -18.32
CA GLY A 137 15.55 9.64 -18.41
C GLY A 137 16.37 10.05 -17.20
N ALA A 138 15.74 10.39 -16.06
CA ALA A 138 16.47 10.64 -14.83
C ALA A 138 17.16 9.36 -14.31
N GLU A 139 18.46 9.44 -14.08
CA GLU A 139 19.22 8.35 -13.44
C GLU A 139 18.73 8.13 -12.01
N THR A 140 18.74 6.88 -11.54
CA THR A 140 18.43 6.51 -10.16
C THR A 140 19.69 6.54 -9.30
N ARG A 141 19.71 7.36 -8.25
CA ARG A 141 20.74 7.30 -7.22
C ARG A 141 20.34 6.30 -6.15
N CYS A 142 21.29 5.47 -5.74
CA CYS A 142 21.12 4.49 -4.66
C CYS A 142 22.33 4.56 -3.72
N LEU A 143 22.11 4.18 -2.46
CA LEU A 143 23.18 4.16 -1.48
C LEU A 143 24.18 3.04 -1.82
N PRO A 144 25.50 3.31 -1.83
CA PRO A 144 26.50 2.26 -1.97
C PRO A 144 26.49 1.37 -0.72
N GLY A 145 26.75 0.08 -0.91
CA GLY A 145 26.84 -0.87 0.21
C GLY A 145 27.99 -0.52 1.15
N SER A 146 27.68 -0.33 2.43
CA SER A 146 28.65 -0.03 3.50
C SER A 146 28.39 -0.89 4.73
N PRO A 147 29.43 -1.25 5.50
CA PRO A 147 29.26 -2.04 6.71
C PRO A 147 28.42 -1.38 7.80
N VAL A 148 28.28 -0.05 7.74
CA VAL A 148 27.59 0.83 8.71
C VAL A 148 26.08 0.88 8.47
N LEU A 149 25.58 0.43 7.31
CA LEU A 149 24.15 0.52 6.99
C LEU A 149 23.31 -0.42 7.85
N ASP A 150 22.13 0.06 8.25
CA ASP A 150 21.07 -0.75 8.84
C ASP A 150 20.76 -1.96 7.94
N GLU A 151 20.42 -3.09 8.55
CA GLU A 151 20.32 -4.34 7.82
C GLU A 151 19.23 -4.29 6.73
N ALA A 152 18.13 -3.57 6.99
CA ALA A 152 17.09 -3.30 6.01
C ALA A 152 17.63 -2.52 4.79
N ALA A 153 18.35 -1.42 5.03
CA ALA A 153 18.93 -0.57 3.99
C ALA A 153 20.04 -1.30 3.20
N ARG A 154 20.84 -2.13 3.88
CA ARG A 154 21.91 -2.94 3.28
C ARG A 154 21.39 -3.94 2.25
N ARG A 155 20.23 -4.59 2.52
CA ARG A 155 19.59 -5.51 1.56
C ARG A 155 19.18 -4.81 0.26
N ILE A 156 18.81 -3.53 0.35
CA ILE A 156 18.41 -2.71 -0.80
C ILE A 156 19.64 -2.24 -1.58
N ALA A 157 20.65 -1.70 -0.88
CA ALA A 157 21.90 -1.24 -1.47
C ALA A 157 22.65 -2.37 -2.23
N SER A 158 22.66 -3.58 -1.67
CA SER A 158 23.33 -4.74 -2.29
C SER A 158 22.74 -5.12 -3.66
N LYS A 159 21.41 -4.98 -3.85
CA LYS A 159 20.76 -5.28 -5.14
C LYS A 159 21.26 -4.40 -6.29
N TYR A 160 21.53 -3.13 -6.02
CA TYR A 160 21.95 -2.17 -7.06
C TYR A 160 23.45 -2.22 -7.38
N ILE A 161 24.28 -2.69 -6.45
CA ILE A 161 25.70 -2.97 -6.71
C ILE A 161 25.84 -3.99 -7.85
N PHE A 162 25.06 -5.08 -7.83
CA PHE A 162 25.11 -6.09 -8.88
C PHE A 162 24.65 -5.58 -10.25
N VAL A 163 23.67 -4.68 -10.30
CA VAL A 163 23.19 -4.06 -11.56
C VAL A 163 24.25 -3.12 -12.15
N LEU A 164 24.87 -2.27 -11.31
CA LEU A 164 25.96 -1.40 -11.74
C LEU A 164 27.20 -2.19 -12.18
N GLN A 165 27.55 -3.26 -11.46
CA GLN A 165 28.65 -4.14 -11.89
C GLN A 165 28.32 -4.78 -13.24
N ALA A 166 27.15 -5.39 -13.42
CA ALA A 166 26.76 -6.01 -14.70
C ALA A 166 26.84 -5.02 -15.87
N CYS A 167 26.38 -3.77 -15.67
CA CYS A 167 26.41 -2.71 -16.68
C CYS A 167 27.85 -2.22 -16.98
N ILE A 168 28.70 -2.09 -15.95
CA ILE A 168 30.13 -1.74 -16.12
C ILE A 168 30.88 -2.86 -16.84
N TRP A 169 30.57 -4.13 -16.57
CA TRP A 169 31.17 -5.28 -17.24
C TRP A 169 30.75 -5.35 -18.72
N THR A 170 29.48 -5.11 -19.06
CA THR A 170 29.04 -5.03 -20.47
C THR A 170 29.61 -3.82 -21.20
N LEU A 171 29.69 -2.64 -20.57
CA LEU A 171 30.33 -1.46 -21.18
C LEU A 171 31.84 -1.65 -21.38
N ARG A 172 32.55 -2.29 -20.44
CA ARG A 172 33.96 -2.66 -20.60
C ARG A 172 34.16 -3.69 -21.71
N ALA A 173 33.29 -4.70 -21.80
CA ALA A 173 33.33 -5.69 -22.88
C ALA A 173 33.05 -5.05 -24.25
N TYR A 174 32.06 -4.16 -24.34
CA TYR A 174 31.72 -3.43 -25.56
C TYR A 174 32.86 -2.49 -25.99
N ARG A 175 33.47 -1.75 -25.04
CA ARG A 175 34.62 -0.88 -25.32
C ARG A 175 35.86 -1.67 -25.77
N ALA A 176 36.06 -2.87 -25.26
CA ALA A 176 37.13 -3.78 -25.69
C ALA A 176 36.88 -4.36 -27.10
N ALA A 177 35.61 -4.60 -27.47
CA ALA A 177 35.24 -5.16 -28.77
C ALA A 177 35.25 -4.11 -29.90
N VAL A 178 34.85 -2.86 -29.62
CA VAL A 178 34.68 -1.81 -30.65
C VAL A 178 35.95 -0.98 -30.90
N PHE A 179 36.87 -0.87 -29.92
CA PHE A 179 38.11 -0.09 -30.06
C PHE A 179 39.36 -0.87 -29.63
N PRO A 180 39.88 -1.80 -30.46
CA PRO A 180 41.08 -2.57 -30.14
C PRO A 180 42.39 -1.76 -30.21
N ARG A 181 42.37 -0.49 -30.63
CA ARG A 181 43.59 0.27 -31.02
C ARG A 181 43.92 1.55 -30.23
N LEU A 182 43.24 1.83 -29.13
CA LEU A 182 43.66 2.90 -28.20
C LEU A 182 44.39 2.30 -26.99
N ARG A 183 45.59 1.75 -27.25
CA ARG A 183 46.50 1.23 -26.20
C ARG A 183 47.75 2.10 -26.05
N VAL A 184 47.64 3.40 -26.32
CA VAL A 184 48.70 4.37 -26.06
C VAL A 184 48.03 5.65 -25.56
N LEU A 185 48.53 6.21 -24.46
CA LEU A 185 48.06 7.42 -23.74
C LEU A 185 46.97 7.18 -22.67
N HIS A 186 47.38 6.59 -21.54
CA HIS A 186 47.44 7.32 -20.26
C HIS A 186 48.07 6.42 -19.18
N ARG A 187 49.40 6.46 -19.08
CA ARG A 187 50.08 6.08 -17.84
C ARG A 187 49.93 7.28 -16.89
N VAL A 188 48.80 7.37 -16.19
CA VAL A 188 48.73 8.15 -14.95
C VAL A 188 48.66 7.16 -13.80
N ARG A 189 49.80 7.13 -13.14
CA ARG A 189 50.14 6.45 -11.90
C ARG A 189 49.18 6.94 -10.82
N VAL A 190 48.40 6.04 -10.23
CA VAL A 190 47.76 6.25 -8.92
C VAL A 190 48.39 5.20 -8.02
N ASP A 191 49.64 5.48 -7.64
CA ASP A 191 50.30 4.78 -6.53
C ASP A 191 49.90 5.51 -5.23
N ASP A 192 49.66 4.71 -4.19
CA ASP A 192 49.67 5.02 -2.77
C ASP A 192 48.46 5.71 -2.11
N ALA A 193 47.51 4.87 -1.65
CA ALA A 193 46.83 5.06 -0.38
C ALA A 193 46.54 3.68 0.27
N ARG A 194 47.58 3.00 0.75
CA ARG A 194 47.46 1.89 1.71
C ARG A 194 47.25 2.50 3.10
N LEU A 195 46.01 2.47 3.59
CA LEU A 195 45.70 2.58 5.01
C LEU A 195 45.95 1.21 5.64
N GLU A 196 47.14 1.01 6.21
CA GLU A 196 47.36 -0.06 7.19
C GLU A 196 47.03 0.50 8.58
N VAL A 197 45.89 0.07 9.12
CA VAL A 197 45.55 0.17 10.54
C VAL A 197 46.08 -1.10 11.19
N GLY A 198 47.16 -0.98 11.96
CA GLY A 198 47.77 -2.06 12.75
C GLY A 198 48.08 -1.57 14.15
N MET A 199 47.63 -2.32 15.14
CA MET A 199 47.38 -1.95 16.53
C MET A 199 48.46 -2.53 17.47
N GLY A 200 49.11 -1.68 18.26
CA GLY A 200 49.78 -1.96 19.56
C GLY A 200 51.03 -2.87 19.59
N PRO A 201 51.68 -3.01 20.76
CA PRO A 201 51.39 -2.43 22.08
C PRO A 201 52.08 -1.08 22.37
#